data_AF-A0A9D1Y8C3-F1
#
_entry.id   AF-A0A9D1Y8C3-F1
#
_cell.length_a   1.000
_cell.length_b   1.000
_cell.length_c   1.000
_cell.angle_alpha   90.00
_cell.angle_beta   90.00
_cell.angle_gamma   90.00
#
_symmetry.space_group_name_H-M   'P 1'
#
loop_
_entity.id
_entity.type
_entity.pdbx_description
1 polymer ?
#
loop_
_entity_poly.entity_id
_entity_poly.type
_entity_poly.pdbx_seq_one_letter_code
_entity_poly.pdbx_strand_id
1 'polypeptide(L)'
;MDRETCIRCGGTMEHLGQEKLQLGQYGLFAGSWSNLLSGALAVDLYCCTRCKKLEFYAVEPLEGETDGIAQVPCPHCGELHEMDDPKCPHCGKRLY
;
A
#
# COMPACT_ATOMS: atom_id res chain seq x y z
N MET A 1 -7.30 14.71 2.83
CA MET A 1 -7.06 15.68 1.74
C MET A 1 -7.82 15.18 0.53
N ASP A 2 -8.61 16.03 -0.09
CA ASP A 2 -9.40 15.69 -1.26
C ASP A 2 -8.49 15.67 -2.49
N ARG A 3 -8.20 14.47 -3.02
CA ARG A 3 -7.20 14.26 -4.10
C ARG A 3 -7.72 14.57 -5.49
N GLU A 4 -9.02 14.90 -5.59
CA GLU A 4 -9.70 15.17 -6.85
C GLU A 4 -9.57 16.64 -7.31
N THR A 5 -9.02 17.53 -6.46
CA THR A 5 -8.91 18.97 -6.75
C THR A 5 -7.46 19.43 -6.80
N CYS A 6 -7.07 20.04 -7.92
CA CYS A 6 -5.74 20.56 -8.14
C CYS A 6 -5.47 21.79 -7.27
N ILE A 7 -4.53 21.71 -6.34
CA ILE A 7 -4.18 22.84 -5.44
C ILE A 7 -3.66 24.09 -6.17
N ARG A 8 -3.15 23.95 -7.40
CA ARG A 8 -2.61 25.07 -8.18
C ARG A 8 -3.70 25.89 -8.86
N CYS A 9 -4.80 25.26 -9.27
CA CYS A 9 -5.78 25.93 -10.12
C CYS A 9 -7.25 25.64 -9.76
N GLY A 10 -7.52 24.67 -8.89
CA GLY A 10 -8.86 24.22 -8.54
C GLY A 10 -9.56 23.38 -9.62
N GLY A 11 -8.84 22.93 -10.65
CA GLY A 11 -9.39 22.00 -11.65
C GLY A 11 -9.35 20.55 -11.17
N THR A 12 -10.09 19.67 -11.85
CA THR A 12 -10.16 18.24 -11.52
C THR A 12 -8.82 17.53 -11.75
N MET A 13 -8.46 16.64 -10.84
CA MET A 13 -7.33 15.72 -10.93
C MET A 13 -7.83 14.36 -11.43
N GLU A 14 -7.19 13.83 -12.47
CA GLU A 14 -7.45 12.50 -13.01
C GLU A 14 -6.38 11.52 -12.51
N HIS A 15 -6.80 10.35 -12.05
CA HIS A 15 -5.92 9.27 -11.64
C HIS A 15 -5.33 8.59 -12.89
N LEU A 16 -4.00 8.57 -12.99
CA LEU A 16 -3.30 7.97 -14.13
C LEU A 16 -2.86 6.52 -13.86
N GLY A 17 -2.85 6.09 -12.59
CA GLY A 17 -2.39 4.77 -12.17
C GLY A 17 -1.12 4.81 -11.32
N GLN A 18 -0.55 3.63 -11.12
CA GLN A 18 0.63 3.43 -10.28
C GLN A 18 1.86 3.14 -11.14
N GLU A 19 2.96 3.82 -10.86
CA GLU A 19 4.24 3.60 -11.53
C GLU A 19 5.38 3.42 -10.53
N LYS A 20 6.46 2.77 -10.98
CA LYS A 20 7.67 2.56 -10.19
C LYS A 20 8.71 3.61 -10.55
N LEU A 21 8.87 4.64 -9.71
CA LEU A 21 9.94 5.61 -9.85
C LEU A 21 11.27 4.99 -9.44
N GLN A 22 12.21 4.90 -10.39
CA GLN A 22 13.57 4.45 -10.13
C GLN A 22 14.33 5.54 -9.37
N LEU A 23 14.84 5.23 -8.18
CA LEU A 23 15.54 6.18 -7.31
C LEU A 23 17.05 6.32 -7.64
N GLY A 24 17.54 5.73 -8.75
CA GLY A 24 18.96 5.69 -9.11
C GLY A 24 19.28 6.33 -10.47
N GLN A 25 20.34 7.14 -10.52
CA GLN A 25 20.89 7.77 -11.73
C GLN A 25 21.57 6.73 -12.63
N TYR A 26 21.20 6.70 -13.92
CA TYR A 26 22.04 6.13 -14.97
C TYR A 26 23.07 7.19 -15.41
N GLY A 27 24.35 6.97 -15.08
CA GLY A 27 25.47 7.62 -15.74
C GLY A 27 26.09 6.65 -16.75
N LEU A 28 26.14 7.04 -18.03
CA LEU A 28 26.55 6.18 -19.15
C LEU A 28 28.04 5.73 -19.14
N PHE A 29 28.81 6.11 -18.13
CA PHE A 29 30.21 5.70 -18.01
C PHE A 29 30.56 5.54 -16.54
N ALA A 30 31.02 4.34 -16.18
CA ALA A 30 31.48 3.93 -14.85
C ALA A 30 30.40 3.59 -13.80
N GLY A 31 30.32 2.30 -13.48
CA GLY A 31 30.47 1.93 -12.08
C GLY A 31 29.28 1.23 -11.43
N SER A 32 29.53 -0.03 -11.13
CA SER A 32 29.14 -0.70 -9.89
C SER A 32 27.75 -1.35 -9.83
N TRP A 33 27.83 -2.66 -9.64
CA TRP A 33 26.84 -3.63 -9.16
C TRP A 33 26.02 -3.19 -7.92
N SER A 34 26.32 -2.03 -7.32
CA SER A 34 25.66 -1.48 -6.14
C SER A 34 24.31 -0.79 -6.42
N ASN A 35 23.98 -0.51 -7.68
CA ASN A 35 22.70 0.13 -8.04
C ASN A 35 21.48 -0.81 -8.02
N LEU A 36 21.68 -2.13 -7.83
CA LEU A 36 20.56 -3.06 -7.67
C LEU A 36 19.79 -2.88 -6.35
N LEU A 37 20.35 -2.12 -5.40
CA LEU A 37 19.76 -1.81 -4.09
C LEU A 37 19.14 -0.41 -4.00
N SER A 38 19.23 0.40 -5.06
CA SER A 38 18.55 1.70 -5.14
C SER A 38 17.09 1.44 -5.53
N GLY A 39 16.31 0.94 -4.58
CA GLY A 39 14.96 0.42 -4.78
C GLY A 39 14.04 1.33 -5.60
N ALA A 40 13.07 0.71 -6.26
CA ALA A 40 12.04 1.43 -6.99
C ALA A 40 10.90 1.84 -6.04
N LEU A 41 10.53 3.11 -6.02
CA LEU A 41 9.40 3.60 -5.23
C LEU A 41 8.12 3.49 -6.05
N ALA A 42 7.19 2.64 -5.60
CA ALA A 42 5.85 2.63 -6.17
C ALA A 42 5.13 3.92 -5.76
N VAL A 43 4.63 4.66 -6.74
CA VAL A 43 3.88 5.89 -6.53
C VAL A 43 2.58 5.85 -7.31
N ASP A 44 1.56 6.50 -6.75
CA ASP A 44 0.29 6.77 -7.40
C ASP A 44 0.33 8.15 -8.06
N LEU A 45 -0.10 8.23 -9.32
CA LEU A 45 0.02 9.44 -10.14
C LEU A 45 -1.34 10.06 -10.40
N TYR A 46 -1.42 11.37 -10.18
CA TYR A 46 -2.57 12.19 -10.55
C TYR A 46 -2.15 13.33 -11.44
N CYS A 47 -2.98 13.64 -12.44
CA CYS A 47 -2.75 14.73 -13.38
C CYS A 47 -3.94 15.67 -13.44
N CYS A 48 -3.71 16.97 -13.26
CA CYS A 48 -4.75 17.96 -13.46
C CYS A 48 -5.13 18.02 -14.95
N THR A 49 -6.39 17.80 -15.28
CA THR A 49 -6.87 17.84 -16.67
C THR A 49 -6.71 19.25 -17.29
N ARG A 50 -6.72 20.29 -16.45
CA ARG A 50 -6.66 21.70 -16.84
C ARG A 50 -5.25 22.26 -16.98
N CYS A 51 -4.43 22.19 -15.92
CA CYS A 51 -3.09 22.82 -15.91
C CYS A 51 -1.93 21.84 -16.03
N LYS A 52 -2.23 20.53 -16.17
CA LYS A 52 -1.24 19.45 -16.30
C LYS A 52 -0.25 19.34 -15.14
N LYS A 53 -0.61 19.87 -13.97
CA LYS A 53 0.13 19.61 -12.72
C LYS A 53 0.06 18.12 -12.41
N LEU A 54 1.22 17.52 -12.13
CA LEU A 54 1.34 16.16 -11.62
C LEU A 54 1.48 16.16 -10.09
N GLU A 55 0.89 15.14 -9.46
CA GLU A 55 1.03 14.81 -8.05
C GLU A 55 1.40 13.34 -7.93
N PHE A 56 2.40 13.06 -7.10
CA PHE A 56 2.92 11.72 -6.82
C PHE A 56 2.68 11.42 -5.36
N TYR A 57 2.08 10.28 -5.07
CA TYR A 57 1.87 9.79 -3.71
C TYR A 57 2.59 8.48 -3.54
N ALA A 58 3.40 8.32 -2.50
CA ALA A 58 3.99 7.02 -2.20
C ALA A 58 2.86 6.01 -1.97
N VAL A 59 2.94 4.87 -2.67
CA VAL A 59 2.12 3.70 -2.34
C VAL A 59 2.88 3.02 -1.22
N GLU A 60 2.39 3.17 0.01
CA GLU A 60 2.88 2.34 1.10
C GLU A 60 2.64 0.89 0.68
N PRO A 61 3.69 0.04 0.63
CA PRO A 61 3.46 -1.39 0.55
C PRO A 61 2.51 -1.72 1.69
N LEU A 62 1.48 -2.52 1.43
CA LEU A 62 0.79 -3.20 2.51
C LEU A 62 1.88 -3.98 3.25
N GLU A 63 2.42 -3.40 4.31
CA GLU A 63 3.26 -4.12 5.25
C GLU A 63 2.37 -5.27 5.68
N GLY A 64 2.72 -6.47 5.22
CA GLY A 64 1.96 -7.65 5.52
C GLY A 64 1.71 -7.67 7.01
N GLU A 65 0.43 -7.70 7.35
CA GLU A 65 -0.12 -7.93 8.67
C GLU A 65 0.59 -9.14 9.30
N THR A 66 1.70 -8.88 9.97
CA THR A 66 2.52 -9.89 10.65
C THR A 66 2.66 -9.60 12.14
N ASP A 67 1.91 -8.60 12.63
CA ASP A 67 1.73 -8.35 14.06
C ASP A 67 0.34 -8.80 14.55
N GLY A 68 -0.46 -9.42 13.68
CA GLY A 68 -1.74 -10.04 14.04
C GLY A 68 -1.55 -11.48 14.51
N ILE A 69 -2.22 -11.85 15.60
CA ILE A 69 -2.26 -13.24 16.10
C ILE A 69 -2.86 -14.13 15.00
N ALA A 70 -2.31 -15.33 14.82
CA ALA A 70 -2.77 -16.28 13.82
C ALA A 70 -4.28 -16.54 13.96
N GLN A 71 -5.04 -16.43 12.87
CA GLN A 71 -6.48 -16.70 12.84
C GLN A 71 -6.71 -18.20 12.59
N VAL A 72 -7.60 -18.83 13.37
CA VAL A 72 -7.96 -20.24 13.26
C VAL A 72 -9.49 -20.42 13.20
N PRO A 73 -10.01 -21.44 12.50
CA PRO A 73 -11.45 -21.68 12.46
C PRO A 73 -11.97 -22.30 13.75
N CYS A 74 -13.08 -21.78 14.27
CA CYS A 74 -13.73 -22.33 15.46
C CYS A 74 -14.19 -23.79 15.21
N PRO A 75 -13.88 -24.76 16.09
CA PRO A 75 -14.30 -26.16 15.93
C PRO A 75 -15.81 -26.38 16.07
N HIS A 76 -16.57 -25.36 16.48
CA HIS A 76 -18.00 -25.46 16.69
C HIS A 76 -18.86 -24.76 15.63
N CYS A 77 -18.43 -23.60 15.12
CA CYS A 77 -19.19 -22.83 14.13
C CYS A 77 -18.44 -22.58 12.83
N GLY A 78 -17.14 -22.89 12.75
CA GLY A 78 -16.32 -22.74 11.55
C GLY A 78 -15.82 -21.31 11.28
N GLU A 79 -16.34 -20.31 11.98
CA GLU A 79 -15.93 -18.92 11.81
C GLU A 79 -14.52 -18.67 12.33
N LEU A 80 -13.77 -17.79 11.66
CA LEU A 80 -12.40 -17.45 12.03
C LEU A 80 -12.35 -16.56 13.28
N HIS A 81 -11.37 -16.83 14.14
CA HIS A 81 -11.09 -16.07 15.36
C HIS A 81 -9.58 -16.10 15.69
N GLU A 82 -9.12 -15.24 16.59
CA GLU A 82 -7.70 -15.21 16.99
C GLU A 82 -7.37 -16.46 17.80
N MET A 83 -6.21 -17.07 17.53
CA MET A 83 -5.85 -18.36 18.12
C MET A 83 -5.87 -18.37 19.66
N ASP A 84 -5.63 -17.25 20.33
CA ASP A 84 -5.59 -17.09 21.78
C ASP A 84 -6.95 -16.73 22.43
N ASP A 85 -8.01 -16.61 21.63
CA ASP A 85 -9.36 -16.38 22.14
C ASP A 85 -9.78 -17.54 23.07
N PRO A 86 -10.12 -17.29 24.35
CA PRO A 86 -10.59 -18.34 25.26
C PRO A 86 -12.02 -18.80 24.93
N LYS A 87 -12.78 -17.99 24.19
CA LYS A 87 -14.14 -18.27 23.73
C LYS A 87 -14.33 -17.71 22.34
N CYS A 88 -15.04 -18.43 21.50
CA CYS A 88 -15.35 -17.98 20.16
C CYS A 88 -16.21 -16.69 20.22
N PRO A 89 -15.79 -15.58 19.60
CA PRO A 89 -16.55 -14.33 19.61
C PRO A 89 -17.89 -14.45 18.86
N HIS A 90 -18.00 -15.43 17.96
CA HIS A 90 -19.18 -15.62 17.11
C HIS A 90 -20.24 -16.54 17.73
N CYS A 91 -19.81 -17.63 18.39
CA CYS A 91 -20.74 -18.61 18.97
C CYS A 91 -20.71 -18.72 20.50
N GLY A 92 -19.80 -18.01 21.17
CA GLY A 92 -19.69 -17.95 22.63
C GLY A 92 -19.21 -19.24 23.31
N LYS A 93 -18.97 -20.32 22.55
CA LYS A 93 -18.44 -21.57 23.09
C LYS A 93 -16.97 -21.42 23.47
N ARG A 94 -16.58 -22.12 24.53
CA ARG A 94 -15.18 -22.16 24.97
C ARG A 94 -14.32 -22.87 23.94
N LEU A 95 -13.18 -22.26 23.64
CA LEU A 95 -12.13 -22.81 22.79
C LEU A 95 -11.06 -23.36 23.75
N TYR A 96 -10.72 -24.64 23.61
CA TYR A 96 -9.78 -25.45 24.43
C TYR A 96 -9.82 -25.31 25.97
#